data_AF-G8TPP8-F1
#
_entry.id   AF-G8TPP8-F1
#
_cell.length_a   1.000
_cell.length_b   1.000
_cell.length_c   1.000
_cell.angle_alpha   90.00
_cell.angle_beta   90.00
_cell.angle_gamma   90.00
#
_symmetry.space_group_name_H-M   'P 1'
#
loop_
_entity.id
_entity.type
_entity.pdbx_description
1 polymer ?
#
loop_
_entity_poly.entity_id
_entity_poly.type
_entity_poly.pdbx_seq_one_letter_code
_entity_poly.pdbx_strand_id
1 'polypeptide(L)' 'MAEYIIYVAQIEEYQMLNDRQSLDAIFRKAQSAVVGGEVVALVRQNANGTEYRFEEISTLEDLNIYKKNVYKYVKDA' A
#
# COMPACT_ATOMS: atom_id res chain seq x y z
N MET A 1 8.88 -3.38 -16.80
CA MET A 1 9.44 -3.18 -15.45
C MET A 1 8.49 -3.88 -14.50
N ALA A 2 9.00 -4.72 -13.60
CA ALA A 2 8.13 -5.40 -12.63
C ALA A 2 7.73 -4.37 -11.56
N GLU A 3 6.45 -4.34 -11.21
CA GLU A 3 5.89 -3.40 -10.26
C GLU A 3 4.88 -4.11 -9.36
N TYR A 4 4.82 -3.67 -8.11
CA TYR A 4 3.83 -4.16 -7.15
C TYR A 4 2.76 -3.10 -6.95
N ILE A 5 1.53 -3.40 -7.36
CA ILE A 5 0.40 -2.46 -7.26
C ILE A 5 -0.27 -2.60 -5.89
N ILE A 6 -0.44 -1.48 -5.19
CA ILE A 6 -1.30 -1.38 -4.02
C ILE A 6 -2.53 -0.55 -4.39
N TYR A 7 -3.69 -1.18 -4.28
CA TYR A 7 -4.97 -0.48 -4.40
C TYR A 7 -5.31 0.23 -3.10
N VAL A 8 -5.37 1.55 -3.12
CA VAL A 8 -5.60 2.34 -1.90
C VAL A 8 -6.98 2.10 -1.31
N ALA A 9 -7.99 1.83 -2.14
CA ALA A 9 -9.32 1.45 -1.66
C ALA A 9 -9.29 0.21 -0.74
N GLN A 10 -8.41 -0.75 -1.03
CA GLN A 10 -8.22 -1.95 -0.21
C GLN A 10 -7.55 -1.62 1.12
N ILE A 11 -6.58 -0.69 1.13
CA ILE A 11 -5.96 -0.19 2.36
C ILE A 11 -7.02 0.50 3.24
N GLU A 12 -7.84 1.38 2.64
CA GLU A 12 -8.92 2.10 3.33
C GLU A 12 -9.93 1.12 3.95
N GLU A 13 -10.34 0.08 3.21
CA GLU A 13 -11.21 -0.99 3.71
C GLU A 13 -10.61 -1.71 4.92
N TYR A 14 -9.34 -2.13 4.84
CA TYR A 14 -8.69 -2.82 5.96
C TYR A 14 -8.47 -1.91 7.17
N GLN A 15 -8.22 -0.61 6.97
CA GLN A 15 -8.20 0.35 8.07
C GLN A 15 -9.56 0.44 8.76
N MET A 16 -10.66 0.51 7.99
CA MET A 16 -12.02 0.56 8.54
C MET A 16 -12.37 -0.72 9.32
N LEU A 17 -11.95 -1.88 8.83
CA LEU A 17 -12.13 -3.17 9.48
C LEU A 17 -11.15 -3.44 10.63
N ASN A 18 -10.16 -2.54 10.82
CA ASN A 18 -9.04 -2.74 11.72
C ASN A 18 -8.27 -4.05 11.45
N ASP A 19 -8.26 -4.50 10.18
CA ASP A 19 -7.63 -5.75 9.75
C ASP A 19 -6.12 -5.55 9.57
N ARG A 20 -5.43 -5.60 10.71
CA ARG A 20 -3.98 -5.42 10.79
C ARG A 20 -3.22 -6.52 10.03
N GLN A 21 -3.76 -7.74 10.03
CA GLN A 21 -3.11 -8.90 9.40
C GLN A 21 -3.04 -8.73 7.88
N SER A 22 -4.14 -8.30 7.26
CA SER A 22 -4.19 -8.05 5.82
C SER A 22 -3.31 -6.87 5.42
N LEU A 23 -3.27 -5.79 6.22
CA LEU A 23 -2.34 -4.69 6.02
C LEU A 23 -0.88 -5.15 6.09
N ASP A 24 -0.49 -5.92 7.11
CA ASP A 24 0.89 -6.41 7.23
C ASP A 24 1.30 -7.32 6.06
N ALA A 25 0.36 -8.13 5.55
CA ALA A 25 0.59 -8.96 4.37
C ALA A 25 0.89 -8.11 3.12
N ILE A 26 0.14 -7.02 2.90
CA ILE A 26 0.41 -6.08 1.80
C ILE A 26 1.79 -5.44 1.97
N PHE A 27 2.07 -4.87 3.13
CA PHE A 27 3.33 -4.17 3.36
C PHE A 27 4.56 -5.10 3.29
N ARG A 28 4.42 -6.37 3.66
CA ARG A 28 5.50 -7.37 3.51
C ARG A 28 5.81 -7.65 2.05
N LYS A 29 4.79 -7.75 1.19
CA LYS A 29 4.97 -7.91 -0.26
C LYS A 29 5.58 -6.66 -0.89
N ALA A 30 5.06 -5.48 -0.53
CA ALA A 30 5.59 -4.19 -0.97
C ALA A 30 7.07 -4.02 -0.59
N GLN A 31 7.44 -4.41 0.64
CA GLN A 31 8.83 -4.37 1.10
C GLN A 31 9.72 -5.32 0.28
N SER A 32 9.23 -6.52 -0.01
CA SER A 32 9.96 -7.49 -0.83
C SER A 32 10.19 -6.97 -2.25
N ALA A 33 9.17 -6.32 -2.84
CA ALA A 33 9.26 -5.71 -4.16
C ALA A 33 10.33 -4.59 -4.19
N VAL A 34 10.29 -3.66 -3.25
CA VAL A 34 11.28 -2.57 -3.16
C VAL A 34 12.70 -3.12 -2.96
N VAL A 35 12.90 -4.12 -2.09
CA VAL A 35 14.21 -4.77 -1.89
C VAL A 35 14.68 -5.48 -3.16
N GLY A 36 13.75 -6.03 -3.94
CA GLY A 36 14.00 -6.65 -5.26
C GLY A 36 14.32 -5.65 -6.38
N GLY A 37 14.26 -4.34 -6.11
CA GLY A 37 14.46 -3.29 -7.11
C GLY A 37 13.21 -2.96 -7.93
N GLU A 38 12.04 -3.44 -7.52
CA GLU A 38 10.75 -3.10 -8.12
C GLU A 38 10.18 -1.82 -7.50
N VAL A 39 9.27 -1.16 -8.24
CA VAL A 39 8.53 0.00 -7.74
C VAL A 39 7.18 -0.47 -7.19
N VAL A 40 6.76 0.11 -6.08
CA VAL A 40 5.42 -0.04 -5.53
C VAL A 40 4.56 1.12 -6.06
N ALA A 41 3.54 0.81 -6.85
CA ALA A 41 2.63 1.80 -7.42
C ALA A 41 1.36 1.90 -6.56
N LEU A 42 1.06 3.10 -6.06
CA LEU A 42 -0.21 3.37 -5.39
C LEU A 42 -1.27 3.77 -6.42
N VAL A 43 -2.32 2.95 -6.49
CA VAL A 43 -3.38 3.07 -7.49
C VAL A 43 -4.72 3.26 -6.81
N ARG A 44 -5.52 4.17 -7.36
CA ARG A 44 -6.93 4.34 -7.02
C ARG A 44 -7.78 3.97 -8.22
N GLN A 45 -8.77 3.11 -8.01
CA GLN A 45 -9.76 2.78 -9.03
C GLN A 45 -11.01 3.62 -8.81
N ASN A 46 -11.44 4.34 -9.85
CA ASN A 46 -12.70 5.09 -9.84
C ASN A 46 -13.88 4.19 -10.21
N ALA A 47 -15.10 4.62 -9.88
CA ALA A 47 -16.33 3.86 -10.13
C ALA A 47 -16.59 3.52 -11.62
N ASN A 48 -15.96 4.26 -12.54
CA ASN A 48 -16.00 4.00 -13.98
C ASN A 48 -14.97 2.94 -14.44
N GLY A 49 -14.27 2.28 -13.50
CA GLY A 49 -13.23 1.30 -13.76
C GLY A 49 -11.88 1.88 -14.17
N THR A 50 -11.74 3.22 -14.22
CA THR A 50 -10.45 3.86 -14.54
C THR A 50 -9.52 3.78 -13.33
N GLU A 51 -8.34 3.25 -13.54
CA GLU A 51 -7.26 3.22 -12.57
C GLU A 51 -6.36 4.45 -12.74
N TYR A 52 -6.10 5.16 -11.64
CA TYR A 52 -5.19 6.29 -11.60
C TYR A 52 -4.06 5.99 -10.61
N ARG A 53 -2.83 5.96 -11.14
CA ARG A 53 -1.60 5.93 -10.35
C ARG A 53 -1.29 7.36 -9.90
N PHE A 54 -1.18 7.57 -8.60
CA PHE A 54 -0.93 8.90 -8.04
C PHE A 54 0.42 9.02 -7.33
N GLU A 55 1.02 7.90 -6.93
CA GLU A 55 2.31 7.88 -6.25
C GLU A 55 3.07 6.58 -6.55
N GLU A 56 4.39 6.69 -6.56
CA GLU A 56 5.32 5.58 -6.78
C GLU A 56 6.35 5.56 -5.65
N ILE A 57 6.53 4.39 -5.05
CA ILE A 57 7.43 4.16 -3.93
C ILE A 57 8.53 3.22 -4.41
N SER A 58 9.76 3.73 -4.48
CA SER A 58 10.94 2.97 -4.92
C SER A 58 11.98 2.78 -3.82
N THR A 59 11.74 3.35 -2.62
CA THR A 59 12.64 3.25 -1.49
C THR A 59 11.95 2.68 -0.26
N LEU A 60 12.72 2.01 0.61
CA LEU A 60 12.22 1.52 1.88
C LEU A 60 11.86 2.64 2.85
N GLU A 61 12.48 3.81 2.72
CA GLU A 61 12.17 4.97 3.54
C GLU A 61 10.76 5.46 3.24
N ASP A 62 10.45 5.70 1.97
CA ASP A 62 9.13 6.13 1.52
C ASP A 62 8.05 5.08 1.86
N LEU A 63 8.36 3.80 1.67
CA LEU A 63 7.45 2.71 2.04
C LEU A 63 7.14 2.71 3.54
N ASN A 64 8.15 2.95 4.38
CA ASN A 64 7.95 3.02 5.83
C ASN A 64 7.17 4.26 6.26
N ILE A 65 7.34 5.39 5.58
CA ILE A 65 6.54 6.60 5.81
C ILE A 65 5.07 6.32 5.47
N TYR A 66 4.82 5.72 4.30
CA TYR A 66 3.48 5.34 3.87
C TYR A 66 2.85 4.34 4.86
N LYS A 67 3.57 3.28 5.23
CA LYS A 67 3.15 2.32 6.26
C LYS A 67 2.75 3.03 7.56
N LYS A 68 3.61 3.88 8.11
CA LYS A 68 3.30 4.63 9.35
C LYS A 68 2.02 5.45 9.20
N ASN A 69 1.82 6.12 8.07
CA ASN A 69 0.61 6.91 7.83
C ASN A 69 -0.66 6.05 7.77
N VAL A 70 -0.59 4.87 7.16
CA VAL A 70 -1.72 3.92 7.14
C VAL A 70 -2.07 3.43 8.55
N TYR A 71 -1.07 3.04 9.34
CA TYR A 71 -1.33 2.51 10.68
C TYR A 71 -1.76 3.56 11.71
N LYS A 72 -1.58 4.87 11.46
CA LYS A 72 -2.10 5.94 12.35
C LYS A 72 -3.61 5.84 12.60
N TYR A 73 -4.35 5.29 11.65
CA TYR A 73 -5.81 5.18 11.70
C TYR A 73 -6.29 3.80 12.14
N VAL A 74 -5.37 2.87 12.43
CA VAL A 74 -5.65 1.52 12.93
C VAL A 74 -5.49 1.56 14.44
N LYS A 75 -6.48 1.07 15.20
CA LYS A 75 -6.40 1.05 16.66
C LYS A 75 -5.36 0.02 17.10
N ASP A 76 -4.56 0.38 18.10
CA ASP A 76 -3.75 -0.61 18.81
C ASP A 76 -4.70 -1.54 19.58
N ALA A 77 -4.53 -2.84 19.39
CA ALA A 77 -5.38 -3.89 19.94
C ALA A 77 -5.08 -4.12 21.43
#